data_AF-C1MNY6-F1
#
_entry.id   AF-C1MNY6-F1
#
_cell.length_a   1.000
_cell.length_b   1.000
_cell.length_c   1.000
_cell.angle_alpha   90.00
_cell.angle_beta   90.00
_cell.angle_gamma   90.00
#
_symmetry.space_group_name_H-M   'P 1'
#
loop_
_entity.id
_entity.type
_entity.pdbx_description
1 polymer ?
#
loop_
_entity_poly.entity_id
_entity_poly.type
_entity_poly.pdbx_seq_one_letter_code
_entity_poly.pdbx_strand_id
1 'polypeptide(L)'
;MVLSTSDRRMFINGEPKPERPRVPATTRAGATLPKRTSSSVAAAKKKPAPPPPEPPEFDASWPKMPSEMPPAEKPTEPLRERDDHRTTRDWAIMSRFEREVHARQEAEVKEEKRRATIEQKAYLDSQIEIQRLRVEKAREEKKRLAEAVAADVAKYKQEELVKERRRRAFEAEVKAEQDRMMAELEEKRRAAVAAKKAEEDRALREIQEQLESEAMAKAKKIEDAKTAYARTMRFNEEQKLIKLAEQKRVAEEELRVAAQYDEMLEAQERAREQAMADFHARIAARAGKAGEKVAEQSAAKEAEEHARMLKFHEEREDAMRAKENAVKAKKADATAKQLEMLSLQLDLQREEKEKIKADAMRYAEEMKEREAKLKAEDEEKKTARRRAAVMNRLELERQMTEKLDRRIAEHDDNMNEEELRFNSAILDQAKAVVLEREEF
;
A
#
# COMPACT_ATOMS: atom_id res chain seq x y z
N MET A 1 -42.18 22.82 -17.85
CA MET A 1 -42.66 21.77 -16.92
C MET A 1 -41.97 20.47 -17.29
N VAL A 2 -41.01 20.02 -16.47
CA VAL A 2 -40.75 18.65 -15.99
C VAL A 2 -39.54 18.81 -15.06
N LEU A 3 -39.68 18.28 -13.85
CA LEU A 3 -38.93 18.65 -12.66
C LEU A 3 -37.55 17.98 -12.60
N SER A 4 -36.55 18.80 -12.25
CA SER A 4 -35.26 18.38 -11.71
C SER A 4 -35.46 17.88 -10.28
N THR A 5 -35.31 16.58 -10.04
CA THR A 5 -35.26 16.00 -8.69
C THR A 5 -33.84 15.58 -8.36
N SER A 6 -33.11 16.49 -7.70
CA SER A 6 -31.86 16.17 -7.00
C SER A 6 -32.21 15.67 -5.60
N ASP A 7 -32.60 14.41 -5.47
CA ASP A 7 -32.80 13.75 -4.17
C ASP A 7 -31.49 13.08 -3.71
N ARG A 8 -30.58 13.91 -3.21
CA ARG A 8 -29.55 13.47 -2.26
C ARG A 8 -30.17 13.51 -0.86
N ARG A 9 -30.75 12.38 -0.41
CA ARG A 9 -30.96 11.97 1.01
C ARG A 9 -32.13 10.98 1.10
N MET A 10 -31.96 9.73 0.69
CA MET A 10 -32.86 8.64 1.11
C MET A 10 -32.11 7.31 1.09
N PHE A 11 -31.23 7.08 2.08
CA PHE A 11 -31.01 5.75 2.65
C PHE A 11 -30.57 5.94 4.10
N ILE A 12 -31.54 5.77 5.00
CA ILE A 12 -31.37 5.75 6.44
C ILE A 12 -32.04 4.47 6.94
N ASN A 13 -31.29 3.72 7.74
CA ASN A 13 -31.65 2.65 8.69
C ASN A 13 -31.60 1.18 8.24
N GLY A 14 -30.67 0.46 8.86
CA GLY A 14 -30.76 -0.99 9.02
C GLY A 14 -29.44 -1.67 9.36
N GLU A 15 -28.81 -1.31 10.48
CA GLU A 15 -28.08 -2.19 11.43
C GLU A 15 -26.92 -1.50 12.15
N PRO A 16 -26.71 -1.83 13.44
CA PRO A 16 -25.97 -1.01 14.38
C PRO A 16 -24.47 -1.07 14.08
N LYS A 17 -23.82 0.08 14.20
CA LYS A 17 -22.35 0.13 14.29
C LYS A 17 -21.91 -0.89 15.36
N PRO A 18 -20.91 -1.76 15.10
CA PRO A 18 -20.30 -2.49 16.20
C PRO A 18 -19.70 -1.43 17.11
N GLU A 19 -20.29 -1.28 18.29
CA GLU A 19 -19.65 -0.61 19.39
C GLU A 19 -18.26 -1.21 19.51
N ARG A 20 -17.23 -0.35 19.44
CA ARG A 20 -15.91 -0.74 19.93
C ARG A 20 -16.14 -1.33 21.31
N PRO A 21 -15.54 -2.48 21.67
CA PRO A 21 -15.58 -2.92 23.05
C PRO A 21 -15.03 -1.75 23.88
N ARG A 22 -15.92 -1.12 24.65
CA ARG A 22 -15.51 -0.32 25.79
C ARG A 22 -14.73 -1.31 26.62
N VAL A 23 -13.42 -1.16 26.63
CA VAL A 23 -12.59 -1.72 27.68
C VAL A 23 -13.30 -1.31 28.97
N PRO A 24 -13.71 -2.25 29.83
CA PRO A 24 -14.08 -1.86 31.17
C PRO A 24 -12.81 -1.24 31.75
N ALA A 25 -12.77 0.09 31.82
CA ALA A 25 -11.87 0.77 32.73
C ALA A 25 -12.31 0.29 34.11
N THR A 26 -11.67 -0.78 34.55
CA THR A 26 -11.81 -1.33 35.87
C THR A 26 -11.66 -0.17 36.83
N THR A 27 -12.75 0.07 37.55
CA THR A 27 -12.81 0.76 38.82
C THR A 27 -11.46 0.76 39.50
N ARG A 28 -10.92 1.98 39.66
CA ARG A 28 -9.84 2.31 40.58
C ARG A 28 -10.37 2.09 42.00
N ALA A 29 -10.51 0.82 42.38
CA ALA A 29 -10.69 0.37 43.75
C ALA A 29 -9.39 -0.31 44.13
N GLY A 30 -8.60 0.38 44.95
CA GLY A 30 -7.25 -0.03 45.29
C GLY A 30 -6.65 0.92 46.30
N ALA A 31 -7.21 0.86 47.50
CA ALA A 31 -6.58 1.19 48.77
C ALA A 31 -5.97 2.58 48.92
N THR A 32 -6.79 3.47 49.48
CA THR A 32 -6.35 4.35 50.56
C THR A 32 -5.64 3.51 51.62
N LEU A 33 -4.31 3.50 51.60
CA LEU A 33 -3.52 3.16 52.78
C LEU A 33 -3.47 4.41 53.67
N PRO A 34 -3.99 4.36 54.90
CA PRO A 34 -3.70 5.39 55.88
C PRO A 34 -2.19 5.35 56.15
N LYS A 35 -1.56 6.54 56.17
CA LYS A 35 -0.22 6.72 56.72
C LYS A 35 -0.20 6.14 58.14
N ARG A 36 0.25 4.89 58.29
CA ARG A 36 0.74 4.34 59.56
C ARG A 36 2.03 5.06 59.89
N THR A 37 1.88 6.08 60.72
CA THR A 37 2.63 6.25 61.97
C THR A 37 3.94 5.48 62.05
N SER A 38 5.01 6.07 61.56
CA SER A 38 6.33 5.90 62.18
C SER A 38 6.33 6.66 63.51
N SER A 39 5.88 6.01 64.58
CA SER A 39 6.53 6.20 65.88
C SER A 39 7.98 5.70 65.72
N SER A 40 9.05 6.33 66.17
CA SER A 40 9.20 7.26 67.28
C SER A 40 10.63 7.84 67.19
N VAL A 41 10.78 9.14 66.97
CA VAL A 41 11.87 9.92 67.58
C VAL A 41 11.25 11.27 67.91
N ALA A 42 10.41 11.28 68.94
CA ALA A 42 10.08 12.52 69.62
C ALA A 42 11.40 13.04 70.20
N ALA A 43 11.78 14.24 69.77
CA ALA A 43 12.75 15.05 70.48
C ALA A 43 12.22 15.28 71.90
N ALA A 44 12.61 14.40 72.83
CA ALA A 44 12.34 14.58 74.24
C ALA A 44 13.14 15.80 74.71
N LYS A 45 12.45 16.94 74.80
CA LYS A 45 12.86 18.04 75.68
C LYS A 45 13.16 17.43 77.05
N LYS A 46 14.44 17.47 77.44
CA LYS A 46 14.90 17.27 78.81
C LYS A 46 14.02 18.13 79.73
N LYS A 47 13.09 17.51 80.46
CA LYS A 47 12.58 18.10 81.70
C LYS A 47 13.75 18.03 82.70
N PRO A 48 14.05 19.12 83.43
CA PRO A 48 15.00 19.02 84.55
C PRO A 48 14.43 18.01 85.56
N ALA A 49 15.33 17.18 86.12
CA ALA A 49 14.98 16.28 87.20
C ALA A 49 14.35 17.07 88.37
N PRO A 50 13.33 16.54 89.06
CA PRO A 50 12.93 17.10 90.35
C PRO A 50 14.12 17.00 91.32
N PRO A 51 14.32 17.98 92.22
CA PRO A 51 15.33 17.88 93.27
C PRO A 51 15.07 16.62 94.12
N PRO A 52 16.11 16.04 94.74
CA PRO A 52 15.93 14.90 95.63
C PRO A 52 14.93 15.27 96.75
N PRO A 53 14.08 14.33 97.20
CA PRO A 53 13.21 14.58 98.34
C PRO A 53 14.06 14.97 99.55
N GLU A 54 13.67 16.05 100.22
CA GLU A 54 14.19 16.40 101.55
C GLU A 54 14.07 15.18 102.46
N PRO A 55 15.09 14.86 103.29
CA PRO A 55 14.94 13.77 104.25
C PRO A 55 13.75 14.10 105.16
N PRO A 56 12.92 13.12 105.52
CA PRO A 56 11.85 13.36 106.48
C PRO A 56 12.46 13.96 107.75
N GLU A 57 11.93 15.11 108.18
CA GLU A 57 12.15 15.68 109.50
C GLU A 57 11.71 14.62 110.52
N PHE A 58 12.65 13.76 110.92
CA PHE A 58 12.44 12.91 112.06
C PHE A 58 12.52 13.82 113.26
N ASP A 59 11.33 14.23 113.70
CA ASP A 59 11.06 14.86 114.99
C ASP A 59 11.42 13.87 116.09
N ALA A 60 12.73 13.68 116.27
CA ALA A 60 13.32 12.89 117.33
C ALA A 60 13.30 13.75 118.59
N SER A 61 12.09 14.03 119.05
CA SER A 61 11.73 14.33 120.42
C SER A 61 12.11 13.13 121.30
N TRP A 62 13.42 12.90 121.41
CA TRP A 62 13.94 12.15 122.55
C TRP A 62 13.69 13.04 123.77
N PRO A 63 13.03 12.53 124.83
CA PRO A 63 12.86 13.29 126.05
C PRO A 63 14.24 13.75 126.49
N LYS A 64 14.41 15.07 126.54
CA LYS A 64 15.56 15.74 127.14
C LYS A 64 15.56 15.34 128.61
N MET A 65 16.16 14.19 128.90
CA MET A 65 16.32 13.67 130.25
C MET A 65 17.02 14.77 131.06
N PRO A 66 16.43 15.22 132.19
CA PRO A 66 17.03 16.23 133.04
C PRO A 66 18.22 15.59 133.74
N SER A 67 19.40 15.73 133.14
CA SER A 67 20.65 15.35 133.78
C SER A 67 21.33 16.61 134.26
N GLU A 68 20.69 17.31 135.21
CA GLU A 68 21.40 17.91 136.34
C GLU A 68 22.05 16.74 137.10
N MET A 69 23.12 16.19 136.51
CA MET A 69 24.10 15.47 137.29
C MET A 69 24.87 16.54 138.06
N PRO A 70 25.03 16.40 139.39
CA PRO A 70 25.89 17.30 140.16
C PRO A 70 27.28 17.33 139.49
N PRO A 71 28.05 18.42 139.60
CA PRO A 71 29.41 18.45 139.09
C PRO A 71 30.11 17.21 139.66
N ALA A 72 30.43 16.25 138.79
CA ALA A 72 31.08 15.02 139.21
C ALA A 72 32.32 15.45 139.97
N GLU A 73 32.30 15.24 141.29
CA GLU A 73 33.45 15.44 142.14
C GLU A 73 34.62 14.79 141.42
N LYS A 74 35.71 15.55 141.26
CA LYS A 74 36.95 15.02 140.70
C LYS A 74 37.15 13.65 141.36
N PRO A 75 37.23 12.54 140.59
CA PRO A 75 37.45 11.25 141.19
C PRO A 75 38.70 11.41 142.06
N THR A 76 38.53 11.19 143.36
CA THR A 76 39.64 11.10 144.30
C THR A 76 40.68 10.18 143.65
N GLU A 77 41.98 10.52 143.74
CA GLU A 77 43.07 9.80 143.07
C GLU A 77 42.91 8.26 143.03
N PRO A 78 42.43 7.54 144.07
CA PRO A 78 42.22 6.09 143.99
C PRO A 78 41.08 5.60 143.07
N LEU A 79 40.10 6.43 142.72
CA LEU A 79 39.01 6.09 141.77
C LEU A 79 39.44 6.34 140.32
N ARG A 80 40.22 7.38 140.09
CA ARG A 80 40.81 7.67 138.77
C ARG A 80 41.85 6.61 138.41
N GLU A 81 42.71 6.23 139.35
CA GLU A 81 43.63 5.10 139.18
C GLU A 81 42.89 3.77 138.96
N ARG A 82 41.75 3.52 139.62
CA ARG A 82 40.94 2.30 139.40
C ARG A 82 40.28 2.25 138.01
N ASP A 83 39.80 3.36 137.49
CA ASP A 83 39.20 3.43 136.15
C ASP A 83 40.28 3.49 135.05
N ASP A 84 41.42 4.11 135.33
CA ASP A 84 42.62 4.02 134.50
C ASP A 84 43.10 2.56 134.42
N HIS A 85 43.12 1.82 135.54
CA HIS A 85 43.40 0.37 135.55
C HIS A 85 42.32 -0.51 134.88
N ARG A 86 41.09 -0.04 134.72
CA ARG A 86 40.06 -0.71 133.91
C ARG A 86 40.26 -0.47 132.42
N THR A 87 40.76 0.71 132.04
CA THR A 87 41.01 1.08 130.65
C THR A 87 42.39 0.62 130.14
N THR A 88 43.37 0.42 131.02
CA THR A 88 44.65 -0.25 130.74
C THR A 88 44.65 -1.75 131.05
N ARG A 89 43.50 -2.34 131.41
CA ARG A 89 43.38 -3.78 131.63
C ARG A 89 43.50 -4.51 130.29
N ASP A 90 44.18 -5.66 130.28
CA ASP A 90 44.42 -6.44 129.05
C ASP A 90 43.16 -6.71 128.23
N TRP A 91 41.99 -6.90 128.87
CA TRP A 91 40.69 -7.05 128.21
C TRP A 91 40.23 -5.82 127.41
N ALA A 92 40.52 -4.60 127.87
CA ALA A 92 40.16 -3.38 127.16
C ALA A 92 41.09 -3.15 125.94
N ILE A 93 42.36 -3.54 126.06
CA ILE A 93 43.32 -3.54 124.95
C ILE A 93 42.90 -4.58 123.91
N MET A 94 42.54 -5.80 124.34
CA MET A 94 41.99 -6.83 123.46
C MET A 94 40.70 -6.38 122.76
N SER A 95 39.76 -5.76 123.45
CA SER A 95 38.52 -5.26 122.84
C SER A 95 38.76 -4.13 121.83
N ARG A 96 39.77 -3.28 122.04
CA ARG A 96 40.19 -2.27 121.06
C ARG A 96 40.87 -2.92 119.86
N PHE A 97 41.75 -3.89 120.10
CA PHE A 97 42.40 -4.67 119.04
C PHE A 97 41.38 -5.43 118.19
N GLU A 98 40.41 -6.11 118.80
CA GLU A 98 39.31 -6.79 118.10
C GLU A 98 38.48 -5.80 117.27
N ARG A 99 38.18 -4.61 117.81
CA ARG A 99 37.48 -3.56 117.06
C ARG A 99 38.33 -3.02 115.90
N GLU A 100 39.62 -2.86 116.08
CA GLU A 100 40.53 -2.44 115.00
C GLU A 100 40.67 -3.53 113.92
N VAL A 101 40.78 -4.79 114.31
CA VAL A 101 40.79 -5.93 113.38
C VAL A 101 39.47 -6.01 112.63
N HIS A 102 38.33 -5.88 113.32
CA HIS A 102 37.02 -5.86 112.68
C HIS A 102 36.86 -4.65 111.74
N ALA A 103 37.33 -3.46 112.13
CA ALA A 103 37.31 -2.27 111.29
C ALA A 103 38.21 -2.43 110.05
N ARG A 104 39.37 -3.09 110.18
CA ARG A 104 40.25 -3.43 109.05
C ARG A 104 39.59 -4.46 108.13
N GLN A 105 38.99 -5.52 108.69
CA GLN A 105 38.24 -6.52 107.92
C GLN A 105 37.05 -5.89 107.18
N GLU A 106 36.31 -4.98 107.82
CA GLU A 106 35.24 -4.23 107.15
C GLU A 106 35.76 -3.34 106.03
N ALA A 107 36.92 -2.70 106.21
CA ALA A 107 37.55 -1.86 105.19
C ALA A 107 38.02 -2.72 104.01
N GLU A 108 38.65 -3.87 104.27
CA GLU A 108 39.07 -4.85 103.26
C GLU A 108 37.87 -5.36 102.46
N VAL A 109 36.79 -5.79 103.13
CA VAL A 109 35.56 -6.23 102.46
C VAL A 109 34.93 -5.11 101.63
N LYS A 110 34.99 -3.85 102.09
CA LYS A 110 34.51 -2.68 101.32
C LYS A 110 35.39 -2.41 100.10
N GLU A 111 36.71 -2.55 100.22
CA GLU A 111 37.64 -2.41 99.11
C GLU A 111 37.49 -3.53 98.08
N GLU A 112 37.34 -4.77 98.51
CA GLU A 112 37.05 -5.92 97.65
C GLU A 112 35.75 -5.73 96.88
N LYS A 113 34.67 -5.29 97.56
CA LYS A 113 33.41 -4.93 96.90
C LYS A 113 33.60 -3.80 95.88
N ARG A 114 34.42 -2.79 96.19
CA ARG A 114 34.73 -1.71 95.24
C ARG A 114 35.50 -2.25 94.03
N ARG A 115 36.53 -3.07 94.23
CA ARG A 115 37.28 -3.71 93.13
C ARG A 115 36.37 -4.58 92.26
N ALA A 116 35.54 -5.43 92.86
CA ALA A 116 34.58 -6.25 92.14
C ALA A 116 33.58 -5.40 91.32
N THR A 117 33.09 -4.27 91.87
CA THR A 117 32.20 -3.37 91.11
C THR A 117 32.92 -2.65 89.97
N ILE A 118 34.20 -2.30 90.13
CA ILE A 118 35.02 -1.69 89.07
C ILE A 118 35.27 -2.72 87.96
N GLU A 119 35.64 -3.96 88.31
CA GLU A 119 35.83 -5.06 87.36
C GLU A 119 34.54 -5.38 86.59
N GLN A 120 33.40 -5.44 87.29
CA GLN A 120 32.10 -5.65 86.66
C GLN A 120 31.75 -4.52 85.68
N LYS A 121 32.01 -3.26 86.04
CA LYS A 121 31.82 -2.12 85.14
C LYS A 121 32.72 -2.19 83.92
N ALA A 122 34.01 -2.45 84.10
CA ALA A 122 34.96 -2.59 83.00
C ALA A 122 34.56 -3.74 82.05
N TYR A 123 34.07 -4.85 82.60
CA TYR A 123 33.54 -5.96 81.80
C TYR A 123 32.31 -5.55 80.98
N LEU A 124 31.31 -4.89 81.60
CA LEU A 124 30.13 -4.42 80.88
C LEU A 124 30.45 -3.36 79.82
N ASP A 125 31.39 -2.44 80.12
CA ASP A 125 31.86 -1.44 79.16
C ASP A 125 32.53 -2.11 77.95
N SER A 126 33.34 -3.15 78.18
CA SER A 126 33.95 -3.94 77.09
C SER A 126 32.89 -4.66 76.23
N GLN A 127 31.80 -5.16 76.84
CA GLN A 127 30.70 -5.76 76.09
C GLN A 127 29.95 -4.73 75.25
N ILE A 128 29.72 -3.53 75.78
CA ILE A 128 29.09 -2.43 75.05
C ILE A 128 29.96 -2.02 73.86
N GLU A 129 31.28 -1.93 74.03
CA GLU A 129 32.22 -1.61 72.96
C GLU A 129 32.21 -2.67 71.85
N ILE A 130 32.24 -3.96 72.20
CA ILE A 130 32.12 -5.06 71.23
C ILE A 130 30.80 -4.98 70.46
N GLN A 131 29.68 -4.67 71.13
CA GLN A 131 28.39 -4.51 70.47
C GLN A 131 28.37 -3.30 69.53
N ARG A 132 28.96 -2.16 69.93
CA ARG A 132 29.09 -0.98 69.08
C ARG A 132 29.90 -1.30 67.82
N LEU A 133 31.04 -1.96 67.96
CA LEU A 133 31.87 -2.37 66.82
C LEU A 133 31.13 -3.33 65.89
N ARG A 134 30.32 -4.26 66.42
CA ARG A 134 29.47 -5.14 65.58
C ARG A 134 28.43 -4.35 64.80
N VAL A 135 27.78 -3.37 65.42
CA VAL A 135 26.78 -2.52 64.75
C VAL A 135 27.44 -1.63 63.69
N GLU A 136 28.63 -1.09 63.95
CA GLU A 136 29.39 -0.30 62.99
C GLU A 136 29.81 -1.13 61.79
N LYS A 137 30.39 -2.32 62.00
CA LYS A 137 30.71 -3.25 60.92
C LYS A 137 29.49 -3.62 60.08
N ALA A 138 28.36 -3.95 60.72
CA ALA A 138 27.12 -4.27 60.00
C ALA A 138 26.58 -3.06 59.21
N ARG A 139 26.79 -1.82 59.69
CA ARG A 139 26.43 -0.60 58.94
C ARG A 139 27.35 -0.39 57.74
N GLU A 140 28.65 -0.63 57.89
CA GLU A 140 29.62 -0.52 56.80
C GLU A 140 29.38 -1.58 55.72
N GLU A 141 29.11 -2.83 56.11
CA GLU A 141 28.74 -3.90 55.17
C GLU A 141 27.47 -3.56 54.39
N LYS A 142 26.44 -3.03 55.06
CA LYS A 142 25.22 -2.55 54.38
C LYS A 142 25.51 -1.41 53.41
N LYS A 143 26.40 -0.48 53.77
CA LYS A 143 26.82 0.60 52.85
C LYS A 143 27.55 0.04 51.63
N ARG A 144 28.50 -0.88 51.82
CA ARG A 144 29.22 -1.54 50.72
C ARG A 144 28.28 -2.31 49.80
N LEU A 145 27.31 -3.04 50.34
CA LEU A 145 26.28 -3.73 49.54
C LEU A 145 25.42 -2.73 48.77
N ALA A 146 25.00 -1.62 49.40
CA ALA A 146 24.23 -0.58 48.71
C ALA A 146 25.04 0.07 47.57
N GLU A 147 26.33 0.31 47.76
CA GLU A 147 27.24 0.82 46.72
C GLU A 147 27.42 -0.18 45.58
N ALA A 148 27.58 -1.47 45.88
CA ALA A 148 27.65 -2.53 44.87
C ALA A 148 26.36 -2.62 44.04
N VAL A 149 25.20 -2.61 44.71
CA VAL A 149 23.89 -2.61 44.04
C VAL A 149 23.72 -1.36 43.18
N ALA A 150 24.13 -0.18 43.67
CA ALA A 150 24.07 1.05 42.89
C ALA A 150 24.96 0.99 41.63
N ALA A 151 26.14 0.38 41.73
CA ALA A 151 27.03 0.17 40.59
C ALA A 151 26.41 -0.78 39.55
N ASP A 152 25.79 -1.88 39.97
CA ASP A 152 25.15 -2.83 39.07
C ASP A 152 23.89 -2.23 38.40
N VAL A 153 23.11 -1.43 39.14
CA VAL A 153 22.00 -0.66 38.55
C VAL A 153 22.50 0.35 37.51
N ALA A 154 23.65 0.99 37.75
CA ALA A 154 24.25 1.91 36.79
C ALA A 154 24.71 1.18 35.51
N LYS A 155 25.33 0.00 35.64
CA LYS A 155 25.69 -0.85 34.49
C LYS A 155 24.46 -1.27 33.70
N TYR A 156 23.42 -1.75 34.36
CA TYR A 156 22.18 -2.16 33.69
C TYR A 156 21.53 -0.99 32.92
N LYS A 157 21.50 0.21 33.51
CA LYS A 157 21.02 1.41 32.80
C LYS A 157 21.84 1.73 31.56
N GLN A 158 23.17 1.57 31.61
CA GLN A 158 24.03 1.77 30.45
C GLN A 158 23.77 0.71 29.37
N GLU A 159 23.60 -0.56 29.76
CA GLU A 159 23.28 -1.65 28.84
C GLU A 159 21.93 -1.43 28.14
N GLU A 160 20.89 -1.01 28.88
CA GLU A 160 19.58 -0.68 28.30
C GLU A 160 19.68 0.49 27.30
N LEU A 161 20.45 1.53 27.61
CA LEU A 161 20.71 2.62 26.65
C LEU A 161 21.43 2.13 25.39
N VAL A 162 22.35 1.17 25.51
CA VAL A 162 23.03 0.56 24.35
C VAL A 162 22.05 -0.29 23.54
N LYS A 163 21.17 -1.07 24.18
CA LYS A 163 20.12 -1.84 23.49
C LYS A 163 19.17 -0.91 22.75
N GLU A 164 18.71 0.17 23.37
CA GLU A 164 17.87 1.17 22.71
C GLU A 164 18.57 1.82 21.51
N ARG A 165 19.85 2.19 21.64
CA ARG A 165 20.63 2.75 20.53
C ARG A 165 20.76 1.76 19.38
N ARG A 166 21.05 0.49 19.66
CA ARG A 166 21.12 -0.58 18.65
C ARG A 166 19.77 -0.77 17.95
N ARG A 167 18.68 -0.79 18.72
CA ARG A 167 17.33 -0.88 18.16
C ARG A 167 17.02 0.30 17.24
N ARG A 168 17.32 1.54 17.67
CA ARG A 168 17.13 2.74 16.84
C ARG A 168 18.01 2.73 15.58
N ALA A 169 19.24 2.25 15.67
CA ALA A 169 20.13 2.09 14.52
C ALA A 169 19.56 1.08 13.52
N PHE A 170 19.11 -0.08 13.99
CA PHE A 170 18.47 -1.08 13.15
C PHE A 170 17.18 -0.56 12.49
N GLU A 171 16.31 0.11 13.26
CA GLU A 171 15.09 0.73 12.70
C GLU A 171 15.43 1.80 11.64
N ALA A 172 16.53 2.55 11.82
CA ALA A 172 17.00 3.52 10.83
C ALA A 172 17.57 2.86 9.58
N GLU A 173 18.29 1.74 9.71
CA GLU A 173 18.78 0.94 8.58
C GLU A 173 17.62 0.37 7.76
N VAL A 174 16.64 -0.24 8.40
CA VAL A 174 15.44 -0.77 7.74
C VAL A 174 14.70 0.35 6.99
N LYS A 175 14.58 1.54 7.60
CA LYS A 175 13.97 2.69 6.92
C LYS A 175 14.79 3.14 5.72
N ALA A 176 16.11 3.21 5.85
CA ALA A 176 16.99 3.58 4.73
C ALA A 176 16.91 2.57 3.57
N GLU A 177 16.77 1.27 3.86
CA GLU A 177 16.54 0.24 2.85
C GLU A 177 15.18 0.38 2.15
N GLN A 178 14.12 0.68 2.91
CA GLN A 178 12.80 0.96 2.34
C GLN A 178 12.83 2.20 1.43
N ASP A 179 13.49 3.28 1.87
CA ASP A 179 13.63 4.51 1.08
C ASP A 179 14.43 4.24 -0.22
N ARG A 180 15.49 3.41 -0.15
CA ARG A 180 16.24 2.97 -1.35
C ARG A 180 15.37 2.15 -2.31
N MET A 181 14.61 1.17 -1.80
CA MET A 181 13.71 0.37 -2.64
C MET A 181 12.64 1.24 -3.32
N MET A 182 12.09 2.22 -2.59
CA MET A 182 11.12 3.16 -3.17
C MET A 182 11.75 4.05 -4.23
N ALA A 183 12.96 4.57 -4.01
CA ALA A 183 13.70 5.34 -5.01
C ALA A 183 13.97 4.51 -6.28
N GLU A 184 14.43 3.27 -6.15
CA GLU A 184 14.64 2.37 -7.29
C GLU A 184 13.34 2.09 -8.07
N LEU A 185 12.21 1.93 -7.37
CA LEU A 185 10.91 1.74 -8.02
C LEU A 185 10.47 3.00 -8.78
N GLU A 186 10.69 4.19 -8.21
CA GLU A 186 10.43 5.45 -8.90
C GLU A 186 11.31 5.62 -10.13
N GLU A 187 12.60 5.29 -10.05
CA GLU A 187 13.52 5.34 -11.19
C GLU A 187 13.10 4.37 -12.29
N LYS A 188 12.75 3.13 -11.94
CA LYS A 188 12.21 2.15 -12.89
C LYS A 188 10.93 2.66 -13.54
N ARG A 189 10.04 3.30 -12.78
CA ARG A 189 8.81 3.90 -13.31
C ARG A 189 9.11 5.05 -14.26
N ARG A 190 10.04 5.96 -13.91
CA ARG A 190 10.47 7.07 -14.77
C ARG A 190 11.12 6.55 -16.05
N ALA A 191 11.98 5.53 -15.96
CA ALA A 191 12.61 4.88 -17.10
C ALA A 191 11.58 4.22 -18.02
N ALA A 192 10.59 3.50 -17.45
CA ALA A 192 9.52 2.89 -18.23
C ALA A 192 8.65 3.93 -18.96
N VAL A 193 8.34 5.06 -18.30
CA VAL A 193 7.61 6.17 -18.94
C VAL A 193 8.45 6.81 -20.05
N ALA A 194 9.75 7.02 -19.82
CA ALA A 194 10.65 7.56 -20.84
C ALA A 194 10.80 6.62 -22.04
N ALA A 195 10.89 5.30 -21.80
CA ALA A 195 10.92 4.30 -22.87
C ALA A 195 9.64 4.29 -23.70
N LYS A 196 8.46 4.33 -23.05
CA LYS A 196 7.17 4.43 -23.74
C LYS A 196 7.06 5.71 -24.58
N LYS A 197 7.48 6.85 -24.04
CA LYS A 197 7.51 8.11 -24.80
C LYS A 197 8.45 8.02 -26.01
N ALA A 198 9.62 7.41 -25.86
CA ALA A 198 10.54 7.22 -26.96
C ALA A 198 9.98 6.26 -28.05
N GLU A 199 9.22 5.24 -27.66
CA GLU A 199 8.49 4.35 -28.59
C GLU A 199 7.37 5.10 -29.30
N GLU A 200 6.57 5.89 -28.58
CA GLU A 200 5.53 6.76 -29.14
C GLU A 200 6.12 7.78 -30.12
N ASP A 201 7.23 8.44 -29.76
CA ASP A 201 7.93 9.39 -30.63
C ASP A 201 8.47 8.71 -31.91
N ARG A 202 8.96 7.46 -31.81
CA ARG A 202 9.38 6.68 -32.98
C ARG A 202 8.20 6.34 -33.88
N ALA A 203 7.09 5.87 -33.31
CA ALA A 203 5.88 5.57 -34.06
C ALA A 203 5.31 6.82 -34.75
N LEU A 204 5.36 7.98 -34.09
CA LEU A 204 4.96 9.26 -34.69
C LEU A 204 5.85 9.66 -35.86
N ARG A 205 7.17 9.44 -35.77
CA ARG A 205 8.09 9.68 -36.90
C ARG A 205 7.81 8.74 -38.07
N GLU A 206 7.58 7.46 -37.82
CA GLU A 206 7.22 6.50 -38.87
C GLU A 206 5.91 6.90 -39.57
N ILE A 207 4.90 7.35 -38.83
CA ILE A 207 3.65 7.86 -39.40
C ILE A 207 3.89 9.13 -40.23
N GLN A 208 4.76 10.04 -39.77
CA GLN A 208 5.13 11.24 -40.53
C GLN A 208 5.85 10.89 -41.83
N GLU A 209 6.81 9.96 -41.80
CA GLU A 209 7.51 9.48 -43.00
C GLU A 209 6.56 8.82 -43.99
N GLN A 210 5.59 8.03 -43.50
CA GLN A 210 4.53 7.45 -44.34
C GLN A 210 3.68 8.54 -44.99
N LEU A 211 3.25 9.55 -44.22
CA LEU A 211 2.46 10.67 -44.73
C LEU A 211 3.23 11.46 -45.81
N GLU A 212 4.52 11.72 -45.58
CA GLU A 212 5.39 12.40 -46.56
C GLU A 212 5.57 11.56 -47.81
N SER A 213 5.77 10.25 -47.68
CA SER A 213 5.88 9.33 -48.82
C SER A 213 4.58 9.28 -49.64
N GLU A 214 3.42 9.31 -48.99
CA GLU A 214 2.11 9.38 -49.66
C GLU A 214 1.92 10.72 -50.37
N ALA A 215 2.34 11.83 -49.75
CA ALA A 215 2.28 13.15 -50.36
C ALA A 215 3.14 13.21 -51.62
N MET A 216 4.36 12.67 -51.57
CA MET A 216 5.26 12.56 -52.72
C MET A 216 4.68 11.65 -53.80
N ALA A 217 4.08 10.51 -53.44
CA ALA A 217 3.43 9.61 -54.39
C ALA A 217 2.21 10.27 -55.07
N LYS A 218 1.41 11.05 -54.32
CA LYS A 218 0.30 11.84 -54.87
C LYS A 218 0.80 12.93 -55.82
N ALA A 219 1.85 13.65 -55.44
CA ALA A 219 2.48 14.66 -56.29
C ALA A 219 2.97 14.05 -57.62
N LYS A 220 3.64 12.89 -57.55
CA LYS A 220 4.10 12.15 -58.73
C LYS A 220 2.92 11.70 -59.62
N LYS A 221 1.84 11.16 -59.03
CA LYS A 221 0.63 10.79 -59.79
C LYS A 221 0.02 11.99 -60.53
N ILE A 222 0.02 13.18 -59.91
CA ILE A 222 -0.46 14.41 -60.55
C ILE A 222 0.46 14.81 -61.71
N GLU A 223 1.77 14.70 -61.53
CA GLU A 223 2.76 14.96 -62.60
C GLU A 223 2.59 13.97 -63.77
N ASP A 224 2.48 12.67 -63.48
CA ASP A 224 2.23 11.62 -64.47
C ASP A 224 0.91 11.89 -65.23
N ALA A 225 -0.15 12.30 -64.53
CA ALA A 225 -1.41 12.67 -65.16
C ALA A 225 -1.28 13.90 -66.08
N LYS A 226 -0.51 14.92 -65.67
CA LYS A 226 -0.22 16.10 -66.51
C LYS A 226 0.59 15.74 -67.74
N THR A 227 1.61 14.89 -67.61
CA THR A 227 2.42 14.46 -68.75
C THR A 227 1.61 13.58 -69.71
N ALA A 228 0.77 12.68 -69.20
CA ALA A 228 -0.18 11.91 -70.01
C ALA A 228 -1.15 12.83 -70.75
N TYR A 229 -1.74 13.82 -70.07
CA TYR A 229 -2.62 14.81 -70.70
C TYR A 229 -1.90 15.59 -71.80
N ALA A 230 -0.68 16.06 -71.56
CA ALA A 230 0.12 16.76 -72.58
C ALA A 230 0.40 15.86 -73.81
N ARG A 231 0.66 14.55 -73.62
CA ARG A 231 0.79 13.60 -74.72
C ARG A 231 -0.50 13.46 -75.51
N THR A 232 -1.65 13.36 -74.84
CA THR A 232 -2.94 13.29 -75.53
C THR A 232 -3.27 14.56 -76.30
N MET A 233 -2.88 15.74 -75.79
CA MET A 233 -3.06 17.01 -76.49
C MET A 233 -2.21 17.09 -77.76
N ARG A 234 -0.93 16.69 -77.68
CA ARG A 234 -0.06 16.59 -78.86
C ARG A 234 -0.61 15.62 -79.91
N PHE A 235 -1.05 14.44 -79.48
CA PHE A 235 -1.67 13.47 -80.39
C PHE A 235 -2.95 14.03 -81.05
N ASN A 236 -3.79 14.75 -80.31
CA ASN A 236 -4.97 15.40 -80.87
C ASN A 236 -4.62 16.49 -81.88
N GLU A 237 -3.56 17.27 -81.66
CA GLU A 237 -3.04 18.26 -82.61
C GLU A 237 -2.49 17.59 -83.88
N GLU A 238 -1.73 16.51 -83.75
CA GLU A 238 -1.25 15.71 -84.87
C GLU A 238 -2.42 15.14 -85.69
N GLN A 239 -3.44 14.59 -85.04
CA GLN A 239 -4.65 14.09 -85.71
C GLN A 239 -5.41 15.20 -86.44
N LYS A 240 -5.47 16.42 -85.88
CA LYS A 240 -6.06 17.57 -86.58
C LYS A 240 -5.25 17.93 -87.83
N LEU A 241 -3.92 17.93 -87.74
CA LEU A 241 -3.06 18.21 -88.90
C LEU A 241 -3.20 17.15 -89.99
N ILE A 242 -3.28 15.87 -89.62
CA ILE A 242 -3.52 14.76 -90.55
C ILE A 242 -4.87 14.96 -91.26
N LYS A 243 -5.94 15.25 -90.52
CA LYS A 243 -7.27 15.51 -91.11
C LYS A 243 -7.26 16.71 -92.05
N LEU A 244 -6.57 17.79 -91.69
CA LEU A 244 -6.43 18.96 -92.57
C LEU A 244 -5.63 18.63 -93.84
N ALA A 245 -4.57 17.82 -93.73
CA ALA A 245 -3.80 17.36 -94.88
C ALA A 245 -4.64 16.45 -95.79
N GLU A 246 -5.45 15.56 -95.22
CA GLU A 246 -6.38 14.71 -95.96
C GLU A 246 -7.46 15.53 -96.67
N GLN A 247 -8.06 16.52 -95.99
CA GLN A 247 -9.02 17.45 -96.62
C GLN A 247 -8.40 18.21 -97.79
N LYS A 248 -7.14 18.67 -97.66
CA LYS A 248 -6.43 19.31 -98.77
C LYS A 248 -6.22 18.34 -99.94
N ARG A 249 -5.82 17.11 -99.66
CA ARG A 249 -5.61 16.08 -100.69
C ARG A 249 -6.92 15.74 -101.42
N VAL A 250 -8.02 15.61 -100.68
CA VAL A 250 -9.35 15.39 -101.25
C VAL A 250 -9.77 16.58 -102.11
N ALA A 251 -9.59 17.82 -101.65
CA ALA A 251 -9.90 19.01 -102.44
C ALA A 251 -9.04 19.10 -103.73
N GLU A 252 -7.76 18.71 -103.69
CA GLU A 252 -6.91 18.63 -104.88
C GLU A 252 -7.38 17.54 -105.85
N GLU A 253 -7.81 16.37 -105.33
CA GLU A 253 -8.38 15.29 -106.13
C GLU A 253 -9.73 15.70 -106.76
N GLU A 254 -10.60 16.39 -106.01
CA GLU A 254 -11.86 16.95 -106.51
C GLU A 254 -11.62 17.99 -107.63
N LEU A 255 -10.64 18.88 -107.47
CA LEU A 255 -10.25 19.82 -108.51
C LEU A 255 -9.70 19.12 -109.76
N ARG A 256 -8.94 18.03 -109.60
CA ARG A 256 -8.49 17.21 -110.73
C ARG A 256 -9.64 16.51 -111.44
N VAL A 257 -10.58 15.94 -110.68
CA VAL A 257 -11.77 15.28 -111.24
C VAL A 257 -12.66 16.30 -111.94
N ALA A 258 -12.83 17.49 -111.37
CA ALA A 258 -13.56 18.59 -112.01
C ALA A 258 -12.89 19.02 -113.31
N ALA A 259 -11.56 19.19 -113.33
CA ALA A 259 -10.82 19.50 -114.56
C ALA A 259 -10.94 18.39 -115.62
N GLN A 260 -10.87 17.11 -115.22
CA GLN A 260 -11.09 15.97 -116.13
C GLN A 260 -12.53 15.93 -116.66
N TYR A 261 -13.50 16.31 -115.82
CA TYR A 261 -14.91 16.40 -116.20
C TYR A 261 -15.16 17.56 -117.16
N ASP A 262 -14.53 18.71 -116.93
CA ASP A 262 -14.56 19.88 -117.81
C ASP A 262 -13.88 19.57 -119.16
N GLU A 263 -12.73 18.90 -119.17
CA GLU A 263 -12.10 18.42 -120.41
C GLU A 263 -12.99 17.44 -121.18
N MET A 264 -13.70 16.57 -120.46
CA MET A 264 -14.65 15.63 -121.05
C MET A 264 -15.89 16.36 -121.59
N LEU A 265 -16.39 17.37 -120.90
CA LEU A 265 -17.46 18.25 -121.39
C LEU A 265 -17.00 19.04 -122.62
N GLU A 266 -15.82 19.65 -122.62
CA GLU A 266 -15.26 20.32 -123.79
C GLU A 266 -15.09 19.35 -124.97
N ALA A 267 -14.67 18.10 -124.71
CA ALA A 267 -14.58 17.08 -125.76
C ALA A 267 -15.96 16.71 -126.30
N GLN A 268 -16.98 16.63 -125.44
CA GLN A 268 -18.37 16.44 -125.87
C GLN A 268 -18.93 17.66 -126.60
N GLU A 269 -18.57 18.88 -126.21
CA GLU A 269 -18.96 20.12 -126.88
C GLU A 269 -18.28 20.22 -128.24
N ARG A 270 -16.98 19.91 -128.36
CA ARG A 270 -16.30 19.80 -129.65
C ARG A 270 -16.90 18.70 -130.50
N ALA A 271 -17.25 17.55 -129.92
CA ALA A 271 -17.94 16.47 -130.64
C ALA A 271 -19.36 16.87 -131.05
N ARG A 272 -20.06 17.66 -130.23
CA ARG A 272 -21.37 18.23 -130.54
C ARG A 272 -21.26 19.34 -131.58
N GLU A 273 -20.25 20.18 -131.54
CA GLU A 273 -19.97 21.23 -132.53
C GLU A 273 -19.55 20.61 -133.84
N GLN A 274 -18.74 19.55 -133.84
CA GLN A 274 -18.43 18.75 -135.01
C GLN A 274 -19.68 18.03 -135.52
N ALA A 275 -20.46 17.41 -134.65
CA ALA A 275 -21.73 16.78 -135.04
C ALA A 275 -22.75 17.81 -135.51
N MET A 276 -22.75 19.04 -134.97
CA MET A 276 -23.58 20.16 -135.39
C MET A 276 -23.06 20.78 -136.68
N ALA A 277 -21.75 20.84 -136.90
CA ALA A 277 -21.13 21.26 -138.15
C ALA A 277 -21.41 20.22 -139.24
N ASP A 278 -21.30 18.93 -138.92
CA ASP A 278 -21.71 17.80 -139.76
C ASP A 278 -23.22 17.79 -139.94
N PHE A 279 -24.00 18.17 -138.94
CA PHE A 279 -25.45 18.31 -139.02
C PHE A 279 -25.84 19.56 -139.79
N HIS A 280 -25.07 20.64 -139.77
CA HIS A 280 -25.25 21.85 -140.57
C HIS A 280 -24.74 21.65 -142.00
N ALA A 281 -23.73 20.80 -142.22
CA ALA A 281 -23.36 20.30 -143.53
C ALA A 281 -24.41 19.32 -144.06
N ARG A 282 -24.97 18.47 -143.20
CA ARG A 282 -26.10 17.60 -143.50
C ARG A 282 -27.41 18.37 -143.63
N ILE A 283 -27.64 19.48 -142.94
CA ILE A 283 -28.77 20.40 -143.10
C ILE A 283 -28.53 21.29 -144.31
N ALA A 284 -27.31 21.68 -144.65
CA ALA A 284 -27.05 22.28 -145.96
C ALA A 284 -27.38 21.27 -147.08
N ALA A 285 -27.14 19.97 -146.83
CA ALA A 285 -27.57 18.86 -147.70
C ALA A 285 -29.02 18.37 -147.46
N ARG A 286 -29.74 18.90 -146.46
CA ARG A 286 -31.08 18.46 -146.00
C ARG A 286 -31.94 19.64 -145.55
N ALA A 287 -31.69 20.84 -146.07
CA ALA A 287 -32.54 22.03 -145.99
C ALA A 287 -33.57 21.91 -147.12
N GLY A 288 -34.20 20.74 -147.09
CA GLY A 288 -35.24 20.29 -147.99
C GLY A 288 -36.22 19.36 -147.30
N LYS A 289 -35.93 18.78 -146.11
CA LYS A 289 -36.91 17.98 -145.35
C LYS A 289 -36.69 18.05 -143.82
N ALA A 290 -37.71 18.59 -143.13
CA ALA A 290 -38.01 18.64 -141.70
C ALA A 290 -37.54 17.40 -140.90
N GLY A 291 -37.23 17.45 -139.59
CA GLY A 291 -37.78 18.26 -138.51
C GLY A 291 -38.44 17.32 -137.50
N GLU A 292 -37.82 17.20 -136.31
CA GLU A 292 -38.49 17.08 -135.00
C GLU A 292 -39.30 15.80 -134.68
N LYS A 293 -38.78 14.98 -133.75
CA LYS A 293 -39.55 14.12 -132.80
C LYS A 293 -38.60 13.36 -131.83
N VAL A 294 -38.18 14.00 -130.74
CA VAL A 294 -37.65 13.30 -129.54
C VAL A 294 -38.09 14.10 -128.30
N ALA A 295 -39.37 13.99 -127.94
CA ALA A 295 -39.93 14.58 -126.73
C ALA A 295 -40.98 13.65 -126.07
N GLU A 296 -40.78 12.32 -126.13
CA GLU A 296 -41.75 11.35 -125.59
C GLU A 296 -41.11 10.24 -124.71
N GLN A 297 -40.03 10.53 -123.98
CA GLN A 297 -39.41 9.55 -123.06
C GLN A 297 -39.22 10.04 -121.61
N SER A 298 -39.95 11.07 -121.15
CA SER A 298 -39.87 11.53 -119.75
C SER A 298 -40.91 10.89 -118.82
N ALA A 299 -42.05 10.43 -119.33
CA ALA A 299 -43.15 9.97 -118.48
C ALA A 299 -43.00 8.55 -117.90
N ALA A 300 -42.07 7.73 -118.41
CA ALA A 300 -41.89 6.34 -117.95
C ALA A 300 -40.91 6.18 -116.77
N LYS A 301 -40.05 7.18 -116.50
CA LYS A 301 -39.02 7.11 -115.44
C LYS A 301 -39.54 7.53 -114.06
N GLU A 302 -40.53 8.41 -114.02
CA GLU A 302 -41.09 8.93 -112.75
C GLU A 302 -41.89 7.87 -111.98
N ALA A 303 -42.46 6.87 -112.66
CA ALA A 303 -43.18 5.76 -112.02
C ALA A 303 -42.26 4.72 -111.36
N GLU A 304 -41.03 4.52 -111.88
CA GLU A 304 -40.05 3.58 -111.29
C GLU A 304 -39.36 4.14 -110.04
N GLU A 305 -39.18 5.46 -109.94
CA GLU A 305 -38.55 6.09 -108.77
C GLU A 305 -39.47 6.10 -107.55
N HIS A 306 -40.78 6.25 -107.76
CA HIS A 306 -41.76 6.25 -106.67
C HIS A 306 -41.88 4.87 -105.98
N ALA A 307 -41.62 3.78 -106.70
CA ALA A 307 -41.61 2.42 -106.15
C ALA A 307 -40.32 2.10 -105.36
N ARG A 308 -39.19 2.76 -105.66
CA ARG A 308 -37.94 2.60 -104.91
C ARG A 308 -37.96 3.37 -103.59
N MET A 309 -38.62 4.55 -103.57
CA MET A 309 -38.76 5.36 -102.37
C MET A 309 -39.57 4.66 -101.26
N LEU A 310 -40.64 3.93 -101.60
CA LEU A 310 -41.45 3.21 -100.62
C LEU A 310 -40.67 2.09 -99.90
N LYS A 311 -39.85 1.32 -100.63
CA LYS A 311 -38.99 0.29 -100.03
C LYS A 311 -37.93 0.88 -99.11
N PHE A 312 -37.36 2.04 -99.45
CA PHE A 312 -36.40 2.73 -98.60
C PHE A 312 -37.03 3.26 -97.29
N HIS A 313 -38.30 3.65 -97.34
CA HIS A 313 -39.04 4.05 -96.13
C HIS A 313 -39.35 2.86 -95.21
N GLU A 314 -39.75 1.71 -95.77
CA GLU A 314 -39.97 0.47 -95.00
C GLU A 314 -38.67 -0.04 -94.34
N GLU A 315 -37.56 -0.08 -95.09
CA GLU A 315 -36.24 -0.47 -94.57
C GLU A 315 -35.74 0.47 -93.46
N ARG A 316 -36.04 1.77 -93.56
CA ARG A 316 -35.70 2.76 -92.54
C ARG A 316 -36.53 2.60 -91.27
N GLU A 317 -37.82 2.29 -91.38
CA GLU A 317 -38.67 2.04 -90.21
C GLU A 317 -38.28 0.77 -89.47
N ASP A 318 -37.96 -0.31 -90.19
CA ASP A 318 -37.50 -1.56 -89.57
C ASP A 318 -36.12 -1.41 -88.91
N ALA A 319 -35.21 -0.63 -89.51
CA ALA A 319 -33.93 -0.29 -88.89
C ALA A 319 -34.08 0.55 -87.60
N MET A 320 -35.09 1.43 -87.54
CA MET A 320 -35.40 2.20 -86.33
C MET A 320 -36.01 1.33 -85.23
N ARG A 321 -36.94 0.43 -85.57
CA ARG A 321 -37.51 -0.54 -84.61
C ARG A 321 -36.44 -1.48 -84.04
N ALA A 322 -35.51 -1.95 -84.86
CA ALA A 322 -34.40 -2.79 -84.40
C ALA A 322 -33.48 -2.03 -83.41
N LYS A 323 -33.20 -0.74 -83.67
CA LYS A 323 -32.43 0.11 -82.75
C LYS A 323 -33.16 0.35 -81.42
N GLU A 324 -34.46 0.63 -81.46
CA GLU A 324 -35.26 0.81 -80.24
C GLU A 324 -35.30 -0.46 -79.39
N ASN A 325 -35.47 -1.63 -80.01
CA ASN A 325 -35.47 -2.91 -79.32
C ASN A 325 -34.10 -3.21 -78.69
N ALA A 326 -32.99 -2.91 -79.38
CA ALA A 326 -31.65 -3.05 -78.83
C ALA A 326 -31.41 -2.11 -77.63
N VAL A 327 -31.93 -0.87 -77.66
CA VAL A 327 -31.83 0.05 -76.53
C VAL A 327 -32.67 -0.42 -75.33
N LYS A 328 -33.88 -0.94 -75.58
CA LYS A 328 -34.72 -1.52 -74.52
C LYS A 328 -34.06 -2.73 -73.86
N ALA A 329 -33.48 -3.63 -74.64
CA ALA A 329 -32.73 -4.79 -74.11
C ALA A 329 -31.52 -4.37 -73.28
N LYS A 330 -30.72 -3.40 -73.75
CA LYS A 330 -29.58 -2.87 -72.99
C LYS A 330 -29.99 -2.21 -71.68
N LYS A 331 -31.12 -1.49 -71.65
CA LYS A 331 -31.66 -0.90 -70.42
C LYS A 331 -32.11 -1.98 -69.44
N ALA A 332 -32.82 -3.00 -69.92
CA ALA A 332 -33.27 -4.12 -69.08
C ALA A 332 -32.09 -4.88 -68.45
N ASP A 333 -31.05 -5.18 -69.22
CA ASP A 333 -29.83 -5.83 -68.72
C ASP A 333 -29.08 -4.97 -67.69
N ALA A 334 -28.97 -3.66 -67.93
CA ALA A 334 -28.34 -2.74 -66.98
C ALA A 334 -29.11 -2.68 -65.66
N THR A 335 -30.45 -2.64 -65.72
CA THR A 335 -31.28 -2.66 -64.51
C THR A 335 -31.20 -3.99 -63.76
N ALA A 336 -31.16 -5.12 -64.47
CA ALA A 336 -31.02 -6.43 -63.84
C ALA A 336 -29.68 -6.56 -63.08
N LYS A 337 -28.58 -6.14 -63.70
CA LYS A 337 -27.25 -6.13 -63.07
C LYS A 337 -27.18 -5.19 -61.86
N GLN A 338 -27.83 -4.04 -61.92
CA GLN A 338 -27.90 -3.12 -60.77
C GLN A 338 -28.69 -3.72 -59.60
N LEU A 339 -29.81 -4.39 -59.88
CA LEU A 339 -30.61 -5.07 -58.86
C LEU A 339 -29.86 -6.23 -58.22
N GLU A 340 -29.14 -7.03 -59.01
CA GLU A 340 -28.32 -8.15 -58.53
C GLU A 340 -27.13 -7.67 -57.66
N MET A 341 -26.48 -6.57 -58.06
CA MET A 341 -25.42 -5.95 -57.26
C MET A 341 -25.96 -5.42 -55.92
N LEU A 342 -27.13 -4.76 -55.95
CA LEU A 342 -27.78 -4.24 -54.74
C LEU A 342 -28.24 -5.36 -53.80
N SER A 343 -28.77 -6.47 -54.34
CA SER A 343 -29.12 -7.63 -53.51
C SER A 343 -27.90 -8.24 -52.85
N LEU A 344 -26.80 -8.43 -53.61
CA LEU A 344 -25.55 -8.94 -53.07
C LEU A 344 -24.98 -8.04 -51.96
N GLN A 345 -25.04 -6.71 -52.16
CA GLN A 345 -24.56 -5.74 -51.17
C GLN A 345 -25.41 -5.76 -49.89
N LEU A 346 -26.73 -5.92 -50.01
CA LEU A 346 -27.62 -6.06 -48.87
C LEU A 346 -27.39 -7.35 -48.09
N ASP A 347 -27.11 -8.46 -48.78
CA ASP A 347 -26.84 -9.74 -48.13
C ASP A 347 -25.49 -9.73 -47.42
N LEU A 348 -24.44 -9.16 -48.03
CA LEU A 348 -23.15 -8.94 -47.36
C LEU A 348 -23.29 -8.07 -46.11
N GLN A 349 -24.09 -6.99 -46.17
CA GLN A 349 -24.35 -6.16 -44.99
C GLN A 349 -25.13 -6.88 -43.89
N ARG A 350 -26.01 -7.83 -44.23
CA ARG A 350 -26.72 -8.66 -43.25
C ARG A 350 -25.75 -9.62 -42.57
N GLU A 351 -24.92 -10.32 -43.34
CA GLU A 351 -23.90 -11.22 -42.81
C GLU A 351 -22.90 -10.51 -41.90
N GLU A 352 -22.43 -9.32 -42.27
CA GLU A 352 -21.55 -8.51 -41.42
C GLU A 352 -22.23 -8.13 -40.10
N LYS A 353 -23.49 -7.70 -40.14
CA LYS A 353 -24.25 -7.38 -38.92
C LYS A 353 -24.46 -8.61 -38.04
N GLU A 354 -24.66 -9.78 -38.61
CA GLU A 354 -24.78 -11.03 -37.85
C GLU A 354 -23.44 -11.44 -37.22
N LYS A 355 -22.32 -11.32 -37.94
CA LYS A 355 -20.97 -11.56 -37.40
C LYS A 355 -20.66 -10.63 -36.24
N ILE A 356 -20.92 -9.32 -36.40
CA ILE A 356 -20.70 -8.32 -35.35
C ILE A 356 -21.55 -8.66 -34.10
N LYS A 357 -22.81 -9.09 -34.29
CA LYS A 357 -23.67 -9.50 -33.17
C LYS A 357 -23.15 -10.77 -32.48
N ALA A 358 -22.70 -11.76 -33.24
CA ALA A 358 -22.15 -12.99 -32.71
C ALA A 358 -20.87 -12.74 -31.91
N ASP A 359 -19.97 -11.90 -32.43
CA ASP A 359 -18.72 -11.53 -31.76
C ASP A 359 -18.98 -10.70 -30.50
N ALA A 360 -19.95 -9.77 -30.54
CA ALA A 360 -20.36 -9.01 -29.36
C ALA A 360 -20.96 -9.91 -28.26
N MET A 361 -21.74 -10.93 -28.62
CA MET A 361 -22.28 -11.90 -27.68
C MET A 361 -21.18 -12.76 -27.06
N ARG A 362 -20.24 -13.28 -27.86
CA ARG A 362 -19.07 -14.02 -27.37
C ARG A 362 -18.24 -13.19 -26.42
N TYR A 363 -17.95 -11.94 -26.77
CA TYR A 363 -17.22 -11.03 -25.89
C TYR A 363 -17.97 -10.78 -24.58
N ALA A 364 -19.29 -10.59 -24.62
CA ALA A 364 -20.09 -10.43 -23.41
C ALA A 364 -20.09 -11.68 -22.52
N GLU A 365 -20.10 -12.87 -23.10
CA GLU A 365 -19.99 -14.15 -22.38
C GLU A 365 -18.60 -14.32 -21.75
N GLU A 366 -17.51 -14.06 -22.49
CA GLU A 366 -16.14 -14.08 -21.97
C GLU A 366 -15.96 -13.11 -20.80
N MET A 367 -16.54 -11.90 -20.89
CA MET A 367 -16.48 -10.93 -19.81
C MET A 367 -17.23 -11.39 -18.57
N LYS A 368 -18.42 -12.01 -18.73
CA LYS A 368 -19.16 -12.62 -17.62
C LYS A 368 -18.37 -13.75 -16.96
N GLU A 369 -17.71 -14.60 -17.74
CA GLU A 369 -16.88 -15.67 -17.21
C GLU A 369 -15.66 -15.14 -16.45
N ARG A 370 -15.00 -14.09 -16.96
CA ARG A 370 -13.88 -13.43 -16.26
C ARG A 370 -14.34 -12.80 -14.95
N GLU A 371 -15.48 -12.11 -14.94
CA GLU A 371 -16.05 -11.57 -13.70
C GLU A 371 -16.44 -12.66 -12.71
N ALA A 372 -16.99 -13.78 -13.18
CA ALA A 372 -17.31 -14.93 -12.33
C ALA A 372 -16.05 -15.56 -11.71
N LYS A 373 -14.98 -15.72 -12.50
CA LYS A 373 -13.68 -16.21 -12.01
C LYS A 373 -13.08 -15.27 -10.96
N LEU A 374 -13.07 -13.96 -11.22
CA LEU A 374 -12.57 -12.97 -10.26
C LEU A 374 -13.38 -12.98 -8.95
N LYS A 375 -14.71 -13.08 -9.03
CA LYS A 375 -15.56 -13.21 -7.84
C LYS A 375 -15.28 -14.50 -7.07
N ALA A 376 -15.06 -15.62 -7.75
CA ALA A 376 -14.70 -16.88 -7.13
C ALA A 376 -13.33 -16.79 -6.42
N GLU A 377 -12.31 -16.23 -7.08
CA GLU A 377 -10.99 -16.01 -6.48
C GLU A 377 -11.04 -15.09 -5.26
N ASP A 378 -11.87 -14.04 -5.28
CA ASP A 378 -12.03 -13.14 -4.14
C ASP A 378 -12.73 -13.82 -2.96
N GLU A 379 -13.74 -14.66 -3.20
CA GLU A 379 -14.37 -15.48 -2.16
C GLU A 379 -13.41 -16.54 -1.61
N GLU A 380 -12.58 -17.17 -2.45
CA GLU A 380 -11.51 -18.06 -2.00
C GLU A 380 -10.48 -17.33 -1.13
N LYS A 381 -10.04 -16.14 -1.51
CA LYS A 381 -9.14 -15.32 -0.68
C LYS A 381 -9.79 -14.93 0.65
N LYS A 382 -11.07 -14.57 0.66
CA LYS A 382 -11.81 -14.27 1.90
C LYS A 382 -11.92 -15.50 2.80
N THR A 383 -12.25 -16.66 2.25
CA THR A 383 -12.36 -17.91 3.03
C THR A 383 -10.99 -18.37 3.53
N ALA A 384 -9.92 -18.23 2.74
CA ALA A 384 -8.55 -18.48 3.17
C ALA A 384 -8.12 -17.58 4.32
N ARG A 385 -8.43 -16.27 4.27
CA ARG A 385 -8.20 -15.33 5.39
C ARG A 385 -8.96 -15.73 6.65
N ARG A 386 -10.23 -16.15 6.51
CA ARG A 386 -11.02 -16.66 7.65
C ARG A 386 -10.40 -17.91 8.24
N ARG A 387 -9.97 -18.88 7.41
CA ARG A 387 -9.27 -20.09 7.86
C ARG A 387 -7.97 -19.75 8.59
N ALA A 388 -7.15 -18.86 8.04
CA ALA A 388 -5.91 -18.41 8.68
C ALA A 388 -6.18 -17.71 10.03
N ALA A 389 -7.21 -16.88 10.13
CA ALA A 389 -7.60 -16.25 11.38
C ALA A 389 -8.06 -17.26 12.44
N VAL A 390 -8.81 -18.30 12.04
CA VAL A 390 -9.20 -19.41 12.92
C VAL A 390 -7.98 -20.19 13.39
N MET A 391 -7.05 -20.52 12.49
CA MET A 391 -5.82 -21.24 12.85
C MET A 391 -4.95 -20.43 13.82
N ASN A 392 -4.78 -19.13 13.58
CA ASN A 392 -4.04 -18.25 14.48
C ASN A 392 -4.71 -18.16 15.86
N ARG A 393 -6.05 -18.08 15.90
CA ARG A 393 -6.79 -18.13 17.16
C ARG A 393 -6.55 -19.44 17.92
N LEU A 394 -6.64 -20.59 17.25
CA LEU A 394 -6.39 -21.89 17.87
C LEU A 394 -4.95 -22.03 18.36
N GLU A 395 -3.98 -21.51 17.61
CA GLU A 395 -2.58 -21.48 18.02
C GLU A 395 -2.36 -20.60 19.25
N LEU A 396 -3.03 -19.44 19.33
CA LEU A 396 -2.97 -18.57 20.50
C LEU A 396 -3.66 -19.20 21.73
N GLU A 397 -4.80 -19.88 21.54
CA GLU A 397 -5.46 -20.67 22.60
C GLU A 397 -4.54 -21.80 23.10
N ARG A 398 -3.81 -22.48 22.19
CA ARG A 398 -2.79 -23.47 22.54
C ARG A 398 -1.62 -22.87 23.32
N GLN A 399 -1.09 -21.72 22.90
CA GLN A 399 -0.01 -21.05 23.64
C GLN A 399 -0.45 -20.59 25.03
N MET A 400 -1.71 -20.16 25.18
CA MET A 400 -2.25 -19.76 26.47
C MET A 400 -2.42 -20.96 27.41
N THR A 401 -2.91 -22.09 26.89
CA THR A 401 -2.99 -23.34 27.67
C THR A 401 -1.60 -23.85 28.05
N GLU A 402 -0.64 -23.89 27.12
CA GLU A 402 0.74 -24.25 27.43
C GLU A 402 1.39 -23.34 28.49
N LYS A 403 1.09 -22.03 28.48
CA LYS A 403 1.57 -21.11 29.53
C LYS A 403 0.91 -21.35 30.88
N LEU A 404 -0.38 -21.67 30.90
CA LEU A 404 -1.08 -22.03 32.13
C LEU A 404 -0.53 -23.35 32.69
N ASP A 405 -0.34 -24.36 31.84
CA ASP A 405 0.21 -25.65 32.23
C ASP A 405 1.64 -25.51 32.75
N ARG A 406 2.50 -24.72 32.09
CA ARG A 406 3.84 -24.39 32.61
C ARG A 406 3.77 -23.66 33.94
N ARG A 407 2.89 -22.67 34.08
CA ARG A 407 2.74 -21.94 35.34
C ARG A 407 2.25 -22.84 36.47
N ILE A 408 1.39 -23.82 36.18
CA ILE A 408 0.93 -24.81 37.15
C ILE A 408 2.07 -25.76 37.49
N ALA A 409 2.82 -26.27 36.50
CA ALA A 409 3.92 -27.19 36.71
C ALA A 409 5.11 -26.57 37.47
N GLU A 410 5.48 -25.34 37.10
CA GLU A 410 6.56 -24.55 37.69
C GLU A 410 6.10 -23.70 38.89
N HIS A 411 4.88 -23.93 39.41
CA HIS A 411 4.42 -23.23 40.60
C HIS A 411 5.27 -23.64 41.81
N ASP A 412 5.67 -22.67 42.62
CA ASP A 412 6.53 -22.88 43.81
C ASP A 412 5.94 -23.85 44.86
N ASP A 413 4.64 -24.16 44.75
CA ASP A 413 3.97 -25.16 45.61
C ASP A 413 4.26 -26.61 45.17
N ASN A 414 4.73 -26.83 43.95
CA ASN A 414 5.14 -28.16 43.49
C ASN A 414 6.60 -28.40 43.86
N MET A 415 6.90 -29.61 44.36
CA MET A 415 8.28 -30.03 44.55
C MET A 415 9.01 -30.11 43.21
N ASN A 416 10.20 -29.54 43.13
CA ASN A 416 11.04 -29.66 41.94
C ASN A 416 11.50 -31.11 41.72
N GLU A 417 11.90 -31.48 40.49
CA GLU A 417 12.33 -32.85 40.19
C GLU A 417 13.47 -33.36 41.10
N GLU A 418 14.37 -32.48 41.53
CA GLU A 418 15.45 -32.83 42.46
C GLU A 418 14.94 -33.08 43.88
N GLU A 419 13.96 -32.30 44.35
CA GLU A 419 13.30 -32.48 45.64
C GLU A 419 12.45 -33.75 45.65
N LEU A 420 11.75 -34.04 44.54
CA LEU A 420 11.03 -35.30 44.33
C LEU A 420 11.96 -36.50 44.35
N ARG A 421 13.14 -36.42 43.70
CA ARG A 421 14.14 -37.49 43.74
C ARG A 421 14.69 -37.69 45.15
N PHE A 422 15.00 -36.61 45.86
CA PHE A 422 15.50 -36.67 47.23
C PHE A 422 14.45 -37.24 48.20
N ASN A 423 13.18 -36.85 48.04
CA ASN A 423 12.07 -37.27 48.89
C ASN A 423 11.38 -38.56 48.41
N SER A 424 11.83 -39.18 47.32
CA SER A 424 11.17 -40.33 46.67
C SER A 424 10.85 -41.47 47.65
N ALA A 425 11.81 -41.87 48.47
CA ALA A 425 11.62 -42.94 49.46
C ALA A 425 10.55 -42.60 50.52
N ILE A 426 10.48 -41.33 50.97
CA ILE A 426 9.49 -40.86 51.94
C ILE A 426 8.11 -40.73 51.28
N LEU A 427 8.07 -40.25 50.05
CA LEU A 427 6.84 -40.10 49.28
C LEU A 427 6.22 -41.45 48.90
N ASP A 428 7.03 -42.44 48.54
CA ASP A 428 6.57 -43.80 48.28
C ASP A 428 6.01 -44.46 49.55
N GLN A 429 6.68 -44.27 50.69
CA GLN A 429 6.14 -44.73 51.99
C GLN A 429 4.85 -43.99 52.36
N ALA A 430 4.79 -42.67 52.19
CA ALA A 430 3.59 -41.88 52.46
C ALA A 430 2.44 -42.26 51.53
N LYS A 431 2.73 -42.59 50.26
CA LYS A 431 1.75 -43.09 49.29
C LYS A 431 1.21 -44.46 49.70
N ALA A 432 2.08 -45.39 50.10
CA ALA A 432 1.68 -46.71 50.59
C ALA A 432 0.77 -46.61 51.84
N VAL A 433 1.11 -45.73 52.79
CA VAL A 433 0.36 -45.57 54.05
C VAL A 433 -0.95 -44.80 53.85
N VAL A 434 -0.94 -43.69 53.10
CA VAL A 434 -2.10 -42.79 53.00
C VAL A 434 -3.05 -43.19 51.88
N LEU A 435 -2.53 -43.59 50.72
CA LEU A 435 -3.34 -43.92 49.54
C LEU A 435 -3.63 -45.41 49.42
N GLU A 436 -2.69 -46.28 49.79
CA GLU A 436 -2.85 -47.74 49.67
C GLU A 436 -3.24 -48.42 51.00
N ARG A 437 -3.21 -47.67 52.12
CA ARG A 437 -3.58 -48.13 53.48
C ARG A 437 -2.87 -49.41 53.92
N GLU A 438 -1.59 -49.54 53.60
CA GLU A 438 -0.77 -50.56 54.26
C GLU A 438 -0.47 -50.10 55.70
N GLU A 439 -0.96 -50.85 56.69
CA GLU A 439 -0.69 -50.58 58.10
C GLU A 439 0.80 -50.88 58.41
N PHE A 440 1.41 -49.96 59.17
CA PHE A 440 2.84 -49.86 59.49
C PHE A 440 3.51 -51.15 59.98
#